data_AF-K1L347-F1
#
_entry.id   AF-K1L347-F1
#
_cell.length_a   1.000
_cell.length_b   1.000
_cell.length_c   1.000
_cell.angle_alpha   90.00
_cell.angle_beta   90.00
_cell.angle_gamma   90.00
#
_symmetry.space_group_name_H-M   'P 1'
#
loop_
_entity.id
_entity.type
_entity.pdbx_description
1 polymer ?
#
loop_
_entity_poly.entity_id
_entity_poly.type
_entity_poly.pdbx_seq_one_letter_code
_entity_poly.pdbx_strand_id
1 'polypeptide(L)' 'MDLKRIIKFKLGSEDWEMPLGVLLLLGGITLVLMIAGAYLGFAFGERQFGSNTP' A
#
# COMPACT_ATOMS: atom_id res chain seq x y z
N MET A 1 15.15 15.81 -2.04
CA MET A 1 14.72 14.83 -3.07
C MET A 1 14.00 15.59 -4.15
N ASP A 2 14.32 15.35 -5.42
CA ASP A 2 13.60 15.98 -6.54
C ASP A 2 12.36 15.16 -6.89
N LEU A 3 11.20 15.58 -6.34
CA LEU A 3 9.91 14.93 -6.53
C LEU A 3 9.37 15.07 -7.97
N LYS A 4 9.89 16.02 -8.74
CA LYS A 4 9.47 16.26 -10.13
C LYS A 4 10.26 15.42 -11.13
N ARG A 5 11.32 14.73 -10.67
CA ARG A 5 12.11 13.83 -11.52
C ARG A 5 11.20 12.78 -12.16
N ILE A 6 11.12 12.79 -13.48
CA ILE A 6 10.37 11.79 -14.25
C ILE A 6 11.14 10.47 -14.20
N ILE A 7 10.46 9.42 -13.75
CA ILE A 7 10.96 8.05 -13.79
C ILE A 7 10.24 7.32 -14.90
N LYS A 8 11.04 6.66 -15.74
CA LYS A 8 10.58 5.82 -16.84
C LYS A 8 10.87 4.38 -16.48
N PHE A 9 9.86 3.53 -16.52
CA PHE A 9 10.00 2.12 -16.25
C PHE A 9 9.04 1.33 -17.15
N LYS A 10 9.33 0.05 -17.32
CA LYS A 10 8.52 -0.83 -18.16
C LYS A 10 7.72 -1.78 -17.29
N LEU A 11 6.41 -1.83 -17.51
CA LEU A 11 5.52 -2.76 -16.84
C LEU A 11 4.84 -3.61 -17.92
N GLY A 12 5.29 -4.87 -18.04
CA GLY A 12 4.87 -5.73 -19.15
C GLY A 12 5.34 -5.19 -20.51
N SER A 13 4.39 -4.94 -21.41
CA SER A 13 4.66 -4.37 -22.75
C SER A 13 4.58 -2.84 -22.80
N GLU A 14 4.15 -2.18 -21.73
CA GLU A 14 3.93 -0.73 -21.72
C GLU A 14 5.10 0.02 -21.08
N ASP A 15 5.49 1.12 -21.72
CA ASP A 15 6.44 2.08 -21.18
C ASP A 15 5.68 3.13 -20.36
N TRP A 16 5.95 3.17 -19.06
CA TRP A 16 5.31 4.07 -18.11
C TRP A 16 6.26 5.21 -17.76
N GLU A 17 5.74 6.45 -17.81
CA GLU A 17 6.47 7.66 -17.43
C GLU A 17 5.68 8.42 -16.37
N MET A 18 6.26 8.58 -15.17
CA MET A 18 5.59 9.30 -14.09
C MET A 18 6.56 10.02 -13.16
N PRO A 19 6.15 11.13 -12.53
CA PRO A 19 6.99 11.84 -11.57
C PRO A 19 7.29 10.98 -10.34
N LEU A 20 8.52 11.07 -9.81
CA LEU A 20 8.94 10.37 -8.59
C LEU A 20 8.00 10.63 -7.41
N GLY A 21 7.46 11.85 -7.29
CA GLY A 21 6.48 12.19 -6.26
C GLY A 21 5.20 11.36 -6.34
N VAL A 22 4.73 11.04 -7.56
CA VAL A 22 3.53 10.21 -7.76
C VAL A 22 3.82 8.75 -7.39
N LEU A 23 4.97 8.22 -7.79
CA LEU A 23 5.45 6.89 -7.39
C LEU A 23 5.47 6.73 -5.86
N LEU A 24 6.08 7.70 -5.17
CA LEU A 24 6.20 7.68 -3.72
C LEU A 24 4.84 7.83 -3.04
N LEU A 25 3.95 8.66 -3.57
CA LEU A 25 2.60 8.81 -3.05
C LEU A 25 1.82 7.49 -3.15
N LEU A 26 1.82 6.85 -4.32
CA LEU A 26 1.14 5.57 -4.53
C LEU A 26 1.72 4.46 -3.66
N GLY A 27 3.05 4.37 -3.58
CA GLY A 27 3.72 3.42 -2.69
C GLY A 27 3.38 3.67 -1.22
N GLY A 28 3.37 4.94 -0.79
CA GLY A 28 3.01 5.34 0.57
C GLY A 28 1.57 4.98 0.92
N ILE A 29 0.61 5.31 0.05
CA ILE A 29 -0.80 4.96 0.24
C ILE A 29 -0.97 3.43 0.32
N THR A 30 -0.31 2.70 -0.58
CA THR A 30 -0.36 1.23 -0.58
C THR A 30 0.13 0.66 0.76
N LEU A 31 1.25 1.13 1.28
CA LEU A 31 1.78 0.69 2.57
C LEU A 31 0.82 1.03 3.72
N VAL A 32 0.26 2.24 3.75
CA VAL A 32 -0.72 2.64 4.78
C VAL A 32 -1.94 1.72 4.75
N LEU A 33 -2.48 1.45 3.56
CA LEU A 33 -3.63 0.55 3.40
C LEU A 33 -3.31 -0.89 3.78
N MET A 34 -2.12 -1.40 3.45
CA MET A 34 -1.68 -2.74 3.86
C MET A 34 -1.57 -2.85 5.39
N ILE A 35 -0.95 -1.88 6.05
CA ILE A 35 -0.81 -1.86 7.51
C ILE A 35 -2.18 -1.73 8.19
N ALA A 36 -3.00 -0.81 7.71
CA ALA A 36 -4.36 -0.61 8.23
C ALA A 36 -5.22 -1.87 8.04
N GLY A 37 -5.16 -2.50 6.87
CA GLY A 37 -5.87 -3.75 6.58
C GLY A 37 -5.41 -4.90 7.46
N ALA A 38 -4.10 -5.05 7.67
CA ALA A 38 -3.55 -6.07 8.57
C ALA A 38 -4.01 -5.86 10.02
N TYR A 39 -3.95 -4.62 10.52
CA TYR A 39 -4.41 -4.26 11.86
C TYR A 39 -5.90 -4.52 12.05
N LEU A 40 -6.73 -4.07 11.11
CA LEU A 40 -8.18 -4.29 11.15
C LEU A 40 -8.49 -5.79 11.05
N GLY A 41 -7.82 -6.53 10.17
CA GLY A 41 -7.97 -7.97 10.05
C GLY A 41 -7.66 -8.71 11.36
N PHE A 42 -6.57 -8.32 12.05
CA PHE A 42 -6.24 -8.86 13.36
C PHE A 42 -7.31 -8.55 14.41
N ALA A 43 -7.74 -7.28 14.50
CA ALA A 43 -8.77 -6.85 15.46
C ALA A 43 -10.15 -7.52 15.20
N PHE A 44 -10.52 -7.75 13.94
CA PHE A 44 -11.73 -8.50 13.60
C PHE A 44 -11.60 -9.99 13.94
N GLY A 45 -10.44 -10.58 13.68
CA GLY A 45 -10.15 -11.96 14.08
C GLY A 45 -10.24 -12.17 15.59
N GLU A 46 -9.62 -11.30 16.38
CA GLU A 46 -9.70 -11.36 17.85
C GLU A 46 -11.14 -11.22 18.36
N ARG A 47 -11.95 -10.34 17.78
CA ARG A 47 -13.37 -10.21 18.17
C ARG A 47 -14.22 -11.42 17.82
N GLN A 48 -13.96 -12.07 16.69
CA GLN A 48 -14.73 -13.22 16.23
C GLN A 48 -14.32 -14.54 16.91
N PHE A 49 -13.04 -14.71 17.21
CA PHE A 49 -12.50 -15.96 17.77
C PHE A 49 -12.19 -15.86 19.27
N GLY A 50 -12.00 -14.65 19.81
CA GLY A 50 -11.78 -14.42 21.25
C GLY A 50 -13.06 -14.39 22.09
N SER A 51 -14.25 -14.24 21.48
CA SER A 51 -15.52 -14.27 22.20
C SER A 51 -16.09 -15.68 22.45
N ASN A 52 -15.38 -16.74 22.02
CA ASN A 52 -15.82 -18.14 22.13
C ASN A 52 -15.03 -18.97 23.15
N THR A 53 -14.24 -18.34 24.03
CA THR A 53 -13.78 -19.03 25.25
C THR A 53 -14.94 -19.05 26.27
N PRO A 54 -15.44 -20.23 26.68
CA PRO A 54 -16.46 -20.35 27.74
C PRO A 54 -15.96 -19.82 29.09
#